data_AF-A0A1W9M1P1-F1
#
_entry.id   AF-A0A1W9M1P1-F1
#
_cell.length_a   1.000
_cell.length_b   1.000
_cell.length_c   1.000
_cell.angle_alpha   90.00
_cell.angle_beta   90.00
_cell.angle_gamma   90.00
#
_symmetry.space_group_name_H-M   'P 1'
#
loop_
_entity.id
_entity.type
_entity.pdbx_description
1 polymer ?
#
loop_
_entity_poly.entity_id
_entity_poly.type
_entity_poly.pdbx_seq_one_letter_code
_entity_poly.pdbx_strand_id
1 'polypeptide(L)'
;MLDFLTIQNASPDSALLTAVYTILISFLLSTLVGITYIKTFRGLSYSRNYVQGLILGSIVAATVMQAIGDSLARGLGMIGAMAIIRFRTNFKDPKDILFMFSALASGIACGVGAYTIAVVGTGGFVFTAFVLHFTPLGQSSHFDGMLRFNIDNSDESRIQLERILKSCCKH
;
A
#
# COMPACT_ATOMS: atom_id res chain seq x y z
N MET A 1 3.27 -24.23 24.68
CA MET A 1 3.57 -23.43 25.90
C MET A 1 5.06 -23.48 26.28
N LEU A 2 5.82 -24.53 25.92
CA LEU A 2 7.27 -24.60 26.17
C LEU A 2 8.16 -23.89 25.12
N ASP A 3 7.70 -23.65 23.88
CA ASP A 3 8.53 -23.05 22.81
C ASP A 3 8.68 -21.52 22.86
N PHE A 4 7.92 -20.83 23.71
CA PHE A 4 7.97 -19.36 23.81
C PHE A 4 9.07 -18.87 24.76
N LEU A 5 9.48 -19.69 25.73
CA LEU A 5 10.49 -19.34 26.73
C LEU A 5 11.92 -19.76 26.34
N THR A 6 12.08 -20.69 25.40
CA THR A 6 13.40 -21.11 24.88
C THR A 6 14.00 -20.14 23.87
N ILE A 7 13.18 -19.31 23.21
CA ILE A 7 13.64 -18.25 22.29
C ILE A 7 14.03 -16.97 23.05
N GLN A 8 13.63 -16.84 24.31
CA GLN A 8 13.83 -15.63 25.11
C GLN A 8 15.21 -15.54 25.78
N ASN A 9 16.03 -16.61 25.70
CA ASN A 9 17.38 -16.64 26.28
C ASN A 9 18.48 -16.51 25.21
N ALA A 10 18.84 -15.25 24.94
CA ALA A 10 20.22 -14.80 24.67
C ALA A 10 21.06 -15.57 23.64
N SER A 11 20.67 -15.52 22.37
CA SER A 11 21.62 -15.68 21.26
C SER A 11 21.29 -14.68 20.13
N PRO A 12 22.28 -13.99 19.55
CA PRO A 12 22.08 -13.06 18.41
C PRO A 12 21.25 -13.66 17.27
N ASP A 13 21.33 -14.99 17.11
CA ASP A 13 20.60 -15.75 16.10
C ASP A 13 19.08 -15.67 16.25
N SER A 14 18.57 -15.56 17.49
CA SER A 14 17.12 -15.43 17.76
C SER A 14 16.55 -14.08 17.30
N ALA A 15 17.32 -13.00 17.44
CA ALA A 15 16.92 -11.67 16.99
C ALA A 15 16.89 -11.59 15.46
N LEU A 16 17.85 -12.21 14.78
CA LEU A 16 17.85 -12.29 13.32
C LEU A 16 16.68 -13.13 12.81
N LEU A 17 16.39 -14.26 13.45
CA LEU A 17 15.28 -15.13 13.06
C LEU A 17 13.93 -14.42 13.21
N THR A 18 13.70 -13.74 14.33
CA THR A 18 12.46 -12.97 14.55
C THR A 18 12.32 -11.80 13.57
N ALA A 19 13.42 -11.12 13.23
CA ALA A 19 13.42 -10.07 12.22
C ALA A 19 13.05 -10.61 10.83
N VAL A 20 13.69 -11.69 10.40
CA VAL A 20 13.39 -12.35 9.12
C VAL A 20 11.92 -12.80 9.09
N TYR A 21 11.43 -13.43 10.16
CA TYR A 21 10.06 -13.91 10.27
C TYR A 21 9.03 -12.77 10.16
N THR A 22 9.25 -11.66 10.87
CA THR A 22 8.39 -10.48 10.81
C THR A 22 8.37 -9.84 9.43
N ILE A 23 9.53 -9.72 8.78
CA ILE A 23 9.61 -9.18 7.41
C ILE A 23 8.85 -10.09 6.43
N LEU A 24 8.99 -11.40 6.58
CA LEU A 24 8.30 -12.38 5.74
C LEU A 24 6.78 -12.26 5.87
N ILE A 25 6.26 -12.21 7.10
CA ILE A 25 4.82 -12.04 7.35
C ILE A 25 4.32 -10.68 6.84
N SER A 26 5.03 -9.59 7.14
CA SER A 26 4.66 -8.26 6.66
C SER A 26 4.61 -8.21 5.13
N PHE A 27 5.55 -8.88 4.46
CA PHE A 27 5.56 -9.00 3.01
C PHE A 27 4.34 -9.78 2.48
N LEU A 28 3.98 -10.93 3.08
CA LEU A 28 2.79 -11.68 2.66
C LEU A 28 1.50 -10.88 2.84
N LEU A 29 1.30 -10.24 4.00
CA LEU A 29 0.10 -9.47 4.31
C LEU A 29 -0.02 -8.25 3.39
N SER A 30 1.05 -7.49 3.22
CA SER A 30 1.04 -6.32 2.34
C SER A 30 0.88 -6.69 0.86
N THR A 31 1.41 -7.85 0.43
CA THR A 31 1.16 -8.39 -0.92
C THR A 31 -0.33 -8.73 -1.10
N LEU A 32 -0.98 -9.34 -0.10
CA LEU A 32 -2.42 -9.60 -0.12
C LEU A 32 -3.23 -8.30 -0.27
N VAL A 33 -2.86 -7.25 0.46
CA VAL A 33 -3.47 -5.91 0.33
C VAL A 33 -3.24 -5.34 -1.07
N GLY A 34 -2.03 -5.46 -1.62
CA GLY A 34 -1.69 -5.00 -2.97
C GLY A 34 -2.47 -5.74 -4.08
N ILE A 35 -2.63 -7.05 -3.97
CA ILE A 35 -3.46 -7.84 -4.90
C ILE A 35 -4.92 -7.42 -4.81
N THR A 36 -5.43 -7.22 -3.59
CA THR A 36 -6.79 -6.77 -3.36
C THR A 36 -7.01 -5.39 -3.97
N TYR A 37 -6.04 -4.49 -3.84
CA TYR A 37 -6.06 -3.17 -4.47
C TYR A 37 -6.18 -3.30 -5.99
N ILE A 38 -5.31 -4.09 -6.64
CA ILE A 38 -5.35 -4.30 -8.10
C ILE A 38 -6.71 -4.83 -8.56
N LYS A 39 -7.27 -5.82 -7.85
CA LYS A 39 -8.58 -6.40 -8.18
C LYS A 39 -9.76 -5.45 -7.96
N THR A 40 -9.64 -4.58 -6.97
CA THR A 40 -10.74 -3.69 -6.54
C THR A 40 -10.65 -2.31 -7.20
N PHE A 41 -9.61 -2.05 -8.00
CA PHE A 41 -9.39 -0.79 -8.69
C PHE A 41 -10.42 -0.60 -9.82
N ARG A 42 -11.09 0.56 -9.83
CA ARG A 42 -12.14 0.89 -10.82
C ARG A 42 -11.75 2.02 -11.77
N GLY A 43 -10.52 2.57 -11.66
CA GLY A 43 -10.04 3.66 -12.51
C GLY A 43 -9.32 3.17 -13.78
N LEU A 44 -8.95 4.11 -14.64
CA LEU A 44 -8.32 3.87 -15.94
C LEU A 44 -6.95 3.18 -15.87
N SER A 45 -6.14 3.54 -14.88
CA SER A 45 -4.79 3.00 -14.72
C SER A 45 -4.33 3.14 -13.28
N TYR A 46 -3.94 2.02 -12.67
CA TYR A 46 -3.29 2.03 -11.37
C TYR A 46 -1.78 2.24 -11.54
N SER A 47 -1.15 2.93 -10.59
CA SER A 47 0.31 3.09 -10.59
C SER A 47 0.99 1.83 -10.05
N ARG A 48 1.88 1.22 -10.84
CA ARG A 48 2.71 0.09 -10.38
C ARG A 48 3.61 0.48 -9.20
N ASN A 49 4.11 1.72 -9.22
CA ASN A 49 4.94 2.28 -8.16
C ASN A 49 4.17 2.39 -6.84
N TYR A 50 2.86 2.64 -6.90
CA TYR A 50 2.02 2.69 -5.70
C TYR A 50 1.90 1.31 -5.04
N VAL A 51 1.63 0.25 -5.83
CA VAL A 51 1.56 -1.12 -5.29
C VAL A 51 2.90 -1.57 -4.70
N GLN A 52 4.01 -1.24 -5.37
CA GLN A 52 5.35 -1.49 -4.81
C GLN A 52 5.59 -0.69 -3.53
N GLY A 53 5.12 0.57 -3.48
CA GLY A 53 5.17 1.41 -2.30
C GLY A 53 4.38 0.86 -1.12
N LEU A 54 3.23 0.21 -1.33
CA LEU A 54 2.48 -0.46 -0.27
C LEU A 54 3.30 -1.56 0.40
N ILE A 55 3.91 -2.43 -0.41
CA ILE A 55 4.68 -3.57 0.07
C ILE A 55 5.95 -3.09 0.79
N LEU A 56 6.71 -2.21 0.14
CA LEU A 56 7.93 -1.64 0.73
C LEU A 56 7.63 -0.83 2.00
N GLY A 57 6.55 -0.05 1.99
CA GLY A 57 6.11 0.73 3.14
C GLY A 57 5.76 -0.14 4.34
N SER A 58 5.07 -1.26 4.13
CA SER A 58 4.76 -2.23 5.20
C SER A 58 6.02 -2.86 5.80
N ILE A 59 7.01 -3.21 4.97
CA ILE A 59 8.29 -3.76 5.45
C ILE A 59 9.03 -2.70 6.27
N VAL A 60 9.14 -1.46 5.77
CA VAL A 60 9.78 -0.36 6.50
C VAL A 60 9.09 -0.13 7.84
N ALA A 61 7.75 -0.11 7.87
CA ALA A 61 6.99 0.07 9.10
C ALA A 61 7.23 -1.06 10.11
N ALA A 62 7.33 -2.31 9.63
CA ALA A 62 7.66 -3.46 10.48
C ALA A 62 9.08 -3.35 11.08
N THR A 63 10.06 -2.98 10.26
CA THR A 63 11.46 -2.80 10.70
C THR A 63 11.59 -1.65 11.70
N VAL A 64 10.93 -0.52 11.45
CA VAL A 64 10.93 0.63 12.37
C VAL A 64 10.31 0.24 13.71
N MET A 65 9.20 -0.50 13.70
CA MET A 65 8.57 -0.97 14.94
C MET A 65 9.43 -1.98 15.71
N GLN A 66 10.11 -2.90 15.02
CA GLN A 66 11.08 -3.78 15.68
C GLN A 66 12.27 -3.01 16.28
N ALA A 67 12.74 -1.96 15.60
CA ALA A 67 13.84 -1.13 16.08
C ALA A 67 13.48 -0.31 17.34
N ILE A 68 12.20 0.07 17.50
CA ILE A 68 11.69 0.73 18.71
C ILE A 68 11.82 -0.20 19.93
N GLY A 69 11.52 -1.49 19.77
CA GLY A 69 11.45 -2.48 20.85
C GLY A 69 10.39 -2.13 21.91
N ASP A 70 10.58 -2.57 23.15
CA ASP A 70 9.58 -2.41 24.23
C ASP A 70 9.53 -1.01 24.88
N SER A 71 10.23 -0.01 24.34
CA SER A 71 10.26 1.32 24.95
C SER A 71 9.15 2.21 24.41
N LEU A 72 8.07 2.32 25.17
CA LEU A 72 6.95 3.23 24.90
C LEU A 72 7.43 4.67 24.63
N ALA A 73 8.45 5.13 25.36
CA ALA A 73 9.06 6.46 25.19
C ALA A 73 9.76 6.64 23.83
N ARG A 74 10.45 5.61 23.33
CA ARG A 74 11.08 5.63 21.99
C ARG A 74 10.02 5.65 20.88
N GLY A 75 8.94 4.88 21.05
CA GLY A 75 7.82 4.87 20.10
C GLY A 75 7.11 6.23 20.02
N LEU A 76 6.80 6.84 21.16
CA LEU A 76 6.14 8.14 21.22
C LEU A 76 7.01 9.26 20.61
N GLY A 77 8.32 9.24 20.87
CA GLY A 77 9.28 10.18 20.29
C GLY A 77 9.37 10.08 18.76
N MET A 78 9.35 8.87 18.20
CA MET A 78 9.36 8.68 16.74
C MET A 78 8.07 9.13 16.07
N ILE A 79 6.90 8.86 16.67
CA ILE A 79 5.61 9.32 16.14
C ILE A 79 5.57 10.86 16.16
N GLY A 80 6.08 11.48 17.22
CA GLY A 80 6.21 12.94 17.32
C GLY A 80 7.14 13.53 16.26
N ALA A 81 8.28 12.88 15.99
CA ALA A 81 9.20 13.32 14.93
C ALA A 81 8.58 13.16 13.52
N MET A 82 7.87 12.06 13.26
CA MET A 82 7.20 11.81 11.98
C MET A 82 6.04 12.78 11.73
N ALA A 83 5.35 13.24 12.78
CA ALA A 83 4.28 14.24 12.67
C ALA A 83 4.77 15.61 12.17
N ILE A 84 6.05 15.93 12.33
CA ILE A 84 6.67 17.17 11.82
C ILE A 84 6.97 17.05 10.31
N ILE A 85 7.18 15.84 9.80
CA ILE A 85 7.48 15.59 8.39
C ILE A 85 6.23 15.83 7.54
N ARG A 86 6.17 16.99 6.88
CA ARG A 86 5.06 17.33 6.00
C ARG A 86 5.21 16.66 4.63
N PHE A 87 4.58 15.50 4.46
CA PHE A 87 4.42 14.89 3.14
C PHE A 87 3.52 15.79 2.27
N ARG A 88 4.07 16.36 1.20
CA ARG A 88 3.35 17.22 0.23
C ARG A 88 2.71 16.44 -0.92
N THR A 89 2.51 15.13 -0.76
CA THR A 89 1.97 14.27 -1.80
C THR A 89 0.46 14.45 -1.91
N ASN A 90 -0.03 14.84 -3.09
CA ASN A 90 -1.47 14.80 -3.39
C ASN A 90 -1.88 13.35 -3.65
N PHE A 91 -2.58 12.76 -2.70
CA PHE A 91 -3.26 11.48 -2.92
C PHE A 91 -4.49 11.71 -3.79
N LYS A 92 -4.53 11.06 -4.96
CA LYS A 92 -5.58 11.26 -5.96
C LYS A 92 -6.95 10.77 -5.47
N ASP A 93 -6.98 9.68 -4.72
CA ASP A 93 -8.22 9.04 -4.26
C ASP A 93 -8.16 8.69 -2.76
N PRO A 94 -9.24 8.93 -1.99
CA PRO A 94 -9.27 8.60 -0.56
C PRO A 94 -9.16 7.09 -0.29
N LYS A 95 -9.59 6.25 -1.25
CA LYS A 95 -9.45 4.79 -1.17
C LYS A 95 -7.99 4.36 -1.16
N ASP A 96 -7.14 5.01 -1.97
CA ASP A 96 -5.70 4.70 -2.02
C ASP A 96 -5.02 5.00 -0.68
N ILE A 97 -5.48 6.05 0.03
CA ILE A 97 -4.98 6.35 1.36
C ILE A 97 -5.31 5.22 2.35
N LEU A 98 -6.53 4.66 2.28
CA LEU A 98 -6.96 3.56 3.15
C LEU A 98 -6.18 2.26 2.90
N PHE A 99 -5.91 1.91 1.64
CA PHE A 99 -5.06 0.76 1.32
C PHE A 99 -3.62 0.95 1.81
N MET A 100 -3.09 2.17 1.72
CA MET A 100 -1.79 2.53 2.28
C MET A 100 -1.76 2.36 3.81
N PHE A 101 -2.75 2.90 4.52
CA PHE A 101 -2.83 2.73 5.96
C PHE A 101 -3.04 1.27 6.37
N SER A 102 -3.82 0.49 5.64
CA SER A 102 -3.98 -0.95 5.92
C SER A 102 -2.66 -1.71 5.77
N ALA A 103 -1.90 -1.45 4.70
CA ALA A 103 -0.57 -2.05 4.51
C ALA A 103 0.37 -1.63 5.65
N LEU A 104 0.48 -0.34 5.97
CA LEU A 104 1.33 0.16 7.05
C LEU A 104 0.93 -0.41 8.42
N ALA A 105 -0.38 -0.48 8.72
CA ALA A 105 -0.88 -1.05 9.96
C ALA A 105 -0.55 -2.54 10.08
N SER A 106 -0.63 -3.30 8.98
CA SER A 106 -0.21 -4.71 8.95
C SER A 106 1.27 -4.87 9.29
N GLY A 107 2.13 -4.00 8.74
CA GLY A 107 3.56 -3.96 9.03
C GLY A 107 3.85 -3.60 10.49
N ILE A 108 3.18 -2.56 11.02
CA ILE A 108 3.30 -2.16 12.43
C ILE A 108 2.91 -3.30 13.36
N ALA A 109 1.78 -3.95 13.11
CA ALA A 109 1.31 -5.07 13.94
C ALA A 109 2.31 -6.25 13.92
N CYS A 110 2.89 -6.56 12.76
CA CYS A 110 3.96 -7.58 12.67
C CYS A 110 5.26 -7.14 13.37
N GLY A 111 5.59 -5.85 13.32
CA GLY A 111 6.77 -5.26 13.96
C GLY A 111 6.73 -5.29 15.49
N VAL A 112 5.54 -5.19 16.08
CA VAL A 112 5.32 -5.32 17.54
C VAL A 112 5.20 -6.79 17.98
N GLY A 113 5.24 -7.76 17.04
CA GLY A 113 5.07 -9.18 17.32
C GLY A 113 3.61 -9.63 17.49
N ALA A 114 2.65 -8.75 17.19
CA ALA A 114 1.21 -9.03 17.29
C ALA A 114 0.65 -9.68 16.00
N TYR A 115 1.18 -10.84 15.64
CA TYR A 115 0.87 -11.51 14.36
C TYR A 115 -0.61 -11.84 14.18
N THR A 116 -1.29 -12.30 15.24
CA THR A 116 -2.73 -12.60 15.20
C THR A 116 -3.56 -11.38 14.82
N ILE A 117 -3.23 -10.23 15.39
CA ILE A 117 -3.92 -8.96 15.12
C ILE A 117 -3.64 -8.52 13.68
N ALA A 118 -2.38 -8.67 13.22
CA ALA A 118 -2.01 -8.35 11.84
C ALA A 118 -2.85 -9.15 10.82
N VAL A 119 -3.00 -10.46 11.04
CA VAL A 119 -3.75 -11.35 10.15
C VAL A 119 -5.25 -11.03 10.17
N VAL A 120 -5.85 -10.91 11.37
CA VAL A 120 -7.29 -10.64 11.49
C VAL A 120 -7.64 -9.25 10.94
N GLY A 121 -6.84 -8.23 11.25
CA GLY A 121 -7.05 -6.87 10.77
C GLY A 121 -6.92 -6.76 9.26
N THR A 122 -5.86 -7.34 8.69
CA THR A 122 -5.65 -7.38 7.23
C THR A 122 -6.75 -8.16 6.54
N GLY A 123 -7.11 -9.33 7.07
CA GLY A 123 -8.17 -10.18 6.54
C GLY A 123 -9.52 -9.48 6.54
N GLY A 124 -9.89 -8.82 7.64
CA GLY A 124 -11.13 -8.05 7.75
C GLY A 124 -11.18 -6.88 6.78
N PHE A 125 -10.07 -6.16 6.59
CA PHE A 125 -9.96 -5.08 5.61
C PHE A 125 -10.13 -5.60 4.19
N VAL A 126 -9.42 -6.67 3.81
CA VAL A 126 -9.51 -7.29 2.49
C VAL A 126 -10.93 -7.79 2.20
N PHE A 127 -11.55 -8.45 3.16
CA PHE A 127 -12.93 -8.91 3.04
C PHE A 127 -13.90 -7.75 2.82
N THR A 128 -13.79 -6.68 3.62
CA THR A 128 -14.63 -5.49 3.50
C THR A 128 -14.43 -4.79 2.16
N ALA A 129 -13.18 -4.67 1.70
CA ALA A 129 -12.86 -4.10 0.39
C ALA A 129 -13.51 -4.91 -0.75
N PHE A 130 -13.52 -6.24 -0.64
CA PHE A 130 -14.17 -7.11 -1.60
C PHE A 130 -15.69 -6.94 -1.57
N VAL A 131 -16.33 -6.98 -0.41
CA VAL A 131 -17.79 -6.76 -0.26
C VAL A 131 -18.21 -5.40 -0.84
N LEU A 132 -17.43 -4.35 -0.58
CA LEU A 132 -17.69 -3.01 -1.12
C LEU A 132 -17.49 -2.94 -2.64
N HIS A 133 -16.64 -3.80 -3.21
CA HIS A 133 -16.50 -3.93 -4.66
C HIS A 133 -17.72 -4.57 -5.32
N PHE A 134 -18.40 -5.53 -4.67
CA PHE A 134 -19.63 -6.12 -5.20
C PHE A 134 -20.84 -5.23 -4.98
N THR A 135 -20.84 -4.42 -3.93
CA THR A 135 -21.98 -3.56 -3.62
C THR A 135 -21.92 -2.28 -4.50
N PRO A 136 -23.01 -1.90 -5.19
CA PRO A 136 -23.05 -0.69 -6.02
C PRO A 136 -23.19 0.60 -5.19
N LEU A 137 -22.43 0.74 -4.11
CA LEU A 137 -22.39 1.96 -3.30
C LEU A 137 -21.45 2.96 -4.00
N GLY A 138 -22.04 4.00 -4.62
CA GLY A 138 -21.29 5.11 -5.24
C GLY A 138 -21.04 4.97 -6.75
N GLN A 139 -22.01 4.49 -7.53
CA GLN A 139 -21.93 4.55 -8.99
C GLN A 139 -21.99 6.00 -9.49
N SER A 140 -20.85 6.57 -9.86
CA SER A 140 -20.79 7.53 -10.98
C SER A 140 -19.80 6.96 -12.00
N SER A 141 -20.32 6.12 -12.91
CA SER A 141 -19.56 5.69 -14.08
C SER A 141 -19.40 6.91 -14.99
N HIS A 142 -18.34 7.69 -14.77
CA HIS A 142 -17.79 8.56 -15.80
C HIS A 142 -16.78 7.72 -16.56
N PHE A 143 -17.15 7.30 -17.77
CA PHE A 143 -16.23 6.70 -18.73
C PHE A 143 -15.23 7.77 -19.16
N ASP A 144 -14.25 8.05 -18.31
CA ASP A 144 -13.04 8.76 -18.74
C ASP A 144 -12.16 7.77 -19.48
N GLY A 145 -11.68 8.12 -20.67
CA GLY A 145 -10.75 7.32 -21.47
C GLY A 145 -9.47 8.12 -21.74
N MET A 146 -8.29 7.57 -21.46
CA MET A 146 -7.02 8.23 -21.78
C MET A 146 -6.34 7.55 -22.97
N LEU A 147 -6.40 8.17 -24.15
CA LEU A 147 -5.68 7.72 -25.34
C LEU A 147 -4.26 8.31 -25.34
N ARG A 148 -3.22 7.47 -25.20
CA ARG A 148 -1.81 7.87 -25.36
C ARG A 148 -1.26 7.23 -26.63
N PHE A 149 -0.78 8.06 -27.56
CA PHE A 149 -0.05 7.64 -28.74
C PHE A 149 1.23 8.48 -28.88
N ASN A 150 2.23 7.95 -29.55
CA ASN A 150 3.49 8.61 -29.84
C ASN A 150 3.56 8.83 -31.35
N ILE A 151 3.88 10.04 -31.80
CA ILE A 151 3.95 10.40 -33.22
C ILE A 151 5.26 11.13 -33.48
N ASP A 152 5.81 10.93 -34.67
CA ASP A 152 7.05 11.58 -35.08
C ASP A 152 6.83 13.08 -35.28
N ASN A 153 7.79 13.93 -34.88
CA ASN A 153 7.62 15.38 -34.83
C ASN A 153 7.80 16.03 -36.22
N SER A 154 6.96 15.64 -37.17
CA SER A 154 6.88 16.18 -38.53
C SER A 154 5.65 17.07 -38.68
N ASP A 155 5.79 18.18 -39.41
CA ASP A 155 4.70 19.16 -39.60
C ASP A 155 3.46 18.55 -40.27
N GLU A 156 3.65 17.59 -41.17
CA GLU A 156 2.57 16.89 -41.88
C GLU A 156 1.72 16.02 -40.92
N SER A 157 2.36 15.34 -39.97
CA SER A 157 1.70 14.49 -38.98
C SER A 157 0.87 15.28 -37.97
N ARG A 158 1.31 16.51 -37.62
CA ARG A 158 0.56 17.41 -36.71
C ARG A 158 -0.73 17.91 -37.34
N ILE A 159 -0.69 18.28 -38.63
CA ILE A 159 -1.87 18.77 -39.36
C ILE A 159 -2.93 17.66 -39.51
N GLN A 160 -2.50 16.42 -39.76
CA GLN A 160 -3.42 15.28 -39.81
C GLN A 160 -4.05 14.98 -38.44
N LEU A 161 -3.25 15.06 -37.37
CA LEU A 161 -3.76 14.84 -36.01
C LEU A 161 -4.81 15.89 -35.61
N GLU A 162 -4.54 17.17 -35.85
CA GLU A 162 -5.51 18.25 -35.55
C GLU A 162 -6.82 18.07 -36.33
N ARG A 163 -6.74 17.58 -37.58
CA ARG A 163 -7.92 17.30 -38.41
C ARG A 163 -8.75 16.15 -37.84
N ILE A 164 -8.10 15.06 -37.39
CA ILE A 164 -8.77 13.91 -36.78
C ILE A 164 -9.37 14.27 -35.41
N LEU A 165 -8.65 15.04 -34.59
CA LEU A 165 -9.15 15.51 -33.29
C LEU A 165 -10.39 16.40 -33.45
N LYS A 166 -10.39 17.34 -34.41
CA LYS A 166 -11.55 18.19 -34.71
C LYS A 166 -12.75 17.40 -35.28
N SER A 167 -12.48 16.29 -35.96
CA SER A 167 -13.51 15.41 -36.53
C SER A 167 -14.17 14.53 -35.47
N CYS A 168 -13.38 13.95 -34.55
CA CYS A 168 -13.84 12.92 -33.63
C CYS A 168 -14.15 13.43 -32.21
N CYS A 169 -13.53 14.51 -31.75
CA CYS A 169 -13.83 15.11 -30.44
C CYS A 169 -14.78 16.29 -30.61
N LYS A 170 -16.09 16.02 -30.60
CA LYS A 170 -17.14 17.02 -30.40
C LYS A 170 -17.59 16.95 -28.95
N HIS A 171 -17.32 18.03 -28.22
CA HIS A 171 -17.76 18.37 -26.85
C HIS A 171 -17.94 17.23 -25.85
#